data_AF-A0A968WQD9-F1
#
_entry.id   AF-A0A968WQD9-F1
#
_cell.length_a   1.000
_cell.length_b   1.000
_cell.length_c   1.000
_cell.angle_alpha   90.00
_cell.angle_beta   90.00
_cell.angle_gamma   90.00
#
_symmetry.space_group_name_H-M   'P 1'
#
loop_
_entity.id
_entity.type
_entity.pdbx_description
1 polymer ?
#
loop_
_entity_poly.entity_id
_entity_poly.type
_entity_poly.pdbx_seq_one_letter_code
_entity_poly.pdbx_strand_id
1 'polypeptide(L)' 'MADAVLVLAIDASDSIDAGEFQTQIEGTADALTHADVIAAIQSGPLRRVAISYIIWDRARRSETDRLKW' A
#
# COMPACT_ATOMS: atom_id res chain seq x y z
N MET A 1 -3.30 -18.86 -7.58
CA MET A 1 -4.65 -18.70 -6.97
C MET A 1 -4.47 -18.18 -5.55
N ALA A 2 -5.35 -17.30 -5.10
CA ALA A 2 -5.36 -16.69 -3.77
C ALA A 2 -6.78 -16.76 -3.19
N ASP A 3 -6.90 -16.76 -1.87
CA ASP A 3 -8.20 -16.81 -1.16
C ASP A 3 -8.84 -15.42 -1.09
N ALA A 4 -8.02 -14.37 -1.05
CA ALA A 4 -8.43 -12.98 -1.10
C ALA A 4 -7.57 -12.20 -2.11
N VAL A 5 -8.15 -11.16 -2.71
CA VAL A 5 -7.47 -10.23 -3.60
C VAL A 5 -7.73 -8.82 -3.12
N LEU A 6 -6.66 -8.06 -2.89
CA LEU A 6 -6.70 -6.70 -2.39
C LEU A 6 -6.06 -5.75 -3.40
N VAL A 7 -6.73 -4.64 -3.67
CA VAL A 7 -6.19 -3.53 -4.46
C VAL A 7 -6.13 -2.31 -3.54
N LEU A 8 -4.92 -1.81 -3.32
CA LEU A 8 -4.64 -0.63 -2.53
C LEU A 8 -4.35 0.50 -3.51
N ALA A 9 -5.21 1.52 -3.51
CA ALA A 9 -5.05 2.71 -4.34
C ALA A 9 -4.69 3.89 -3.43
N ILE A 10 -3.49 4.43 -3.62
CA ILE A 10 -2.93 5.51 -2.80
C ILE A 10 -2.93 6.80 -3.61
N ASP A 11 -3.41 7.87 -2.99
CA ASP A 11 -3.43 9.19 -3.57
C ASP A 11 -2.07 9.85 -3.36
N ALA A 12 -1.43 10.25 -4.45
CA ALA A 12 -0.21 11.05 -4.46
C ALA A 12 -0.39 12.35 -5.25
N SER A 13 -1.65 12.76 -5.49
CA SER A 13 -1.98 13.98 -6.23
C SER A 13 -1.34 15.23 -5.67
N ASP A 14 -1.31 16.30 -6.47
CA ASP A 14 -0.64 17.56 -6.13
C ASP A 14 -1.09 18.20 -4.80
N SER A 15 -2.24 17.82 -4.24
CA SER A 15 -2.69 18.27 -2.92
C SER A 15 -2.08 17.51 -1.74
N ILE A 16 -1.42 16.38 -2.00
CA ILE A 16 -0.81 15.52 -1.01
C ILE A 16 0.65 15.94 -0.82
N ASP A 17 1.00 16.36 0.39
CA ASP A 17 2.39 16.63 0.72
C ASP A 17 3.19 15.35 1.03
N ALA A 18 4.52 15.49 1.12
CA ALA A 18 5.40 14.34 1.36
C ALA A 18 5.15 13.64 2.72
N GLY A 19 4.74 14.38 3.74
CA GLY A 19 4.42 13.84 5.06
C GLY A 19 3.09 13.10 5.05
N GLU A 20 2.08 13.64 4.38
CA GLU A 20 0.79 12.98 4.16
C GLU A 20 0.95 11.69 3.35
N PHE A 21 1.76 11.72 2.29
CA PHE A 21 2.09 10.52 1.50
C PHE A 21 2.82 9.47 2.35
N GLN A 22 3.80 9.87 3.16
CA GLN A 22 4.49 8.97 4.07
C GLN A 22 3.54 8.36 5.11
N THR A 23 2.63 9.16 5.65
CA THR A 23 1.59 8.69 6.59
C THR A 23 0.69 7.62 5.94
N GLN A 24 0.33 7.80 4.66
CA GLN A 24 -0.43 6.80 3.92
C GLN A 24 0.35 5.48 3.75
N ILE A 25 1.65 5.53 3.48
CA ILE A 25 2.51 4.34 3.36
C ILE A 25 2.59 3.61 4.71
N GLU A 26 2.92 4.33 5.78
CA GLU A 26 3.06 3.76 7.13
C GLU A 26 1.75 3.15 7.61
N GLY A 27 0.63 3.88 7.47
CA GLY A 27 -0.69 3.39 7.83
C GLY A 27 -1.11 2.15 7.02
N THR A 28 -0.72 2.07 5.75
CA THR A 28 -0.95 0.88 4.94
C THR A 28 -0.12 -0.31 5.45
N ALA A 29 1.16 -0.10 5.75
CA ALA A 29 2.03 -1.15 6.27
C ALA A 29 1.54 -1.67 7.63
N ASP A 30 1.15 -0.77 8.52
CA ASP A 30 0.59 -1.10 9.83
C ASP A 30 -0.71 -1.90 9.67
N ALA A 31 -1.61 -1.49 8.78
CA ALA A 31 -2.84 -2.21 8.51
C ALA A 31 -2.59 -3.62 7.96
N LEU A 32 -1.66 -3.77 7.01
CA LEU A 32 -1.33 -5.07 6.41
C LEU A 32 -0.65 -6.03 7.39
N THR A 33 0.04 -5.51 8.40
CA THR A 33 0.74 -6.30 9.42
C THR A 33 -0.06 -6.47 10.71
N HIS A 34 -1.23 -5.85 10.82
CA HIS A 34 -2.11 -5.97 11.98
C HIS A 34 -2.55 -7.42 12.20
N ALA A 35 -2.57 -7.86 13.46
CA ALA A 35 -2.82 -9.26 13.83
C ALA A 35 -4.14 -9.80 13.26
N ASP A 36 -5.20 -8.99 13.27
CA ASP A 36 -6.51 -9.37 12.73
C ASP A 36 -6.51 -9.56 11.21
N VAL A 37 -5.75 -8.75 10.48
CA VAL A 37 -5.60 -8.87 9.02
C VAL A 37 -4.82 -10.14 8.68
N ILE A 38 -3.74 -10.40 9.41
CA ILE A 38 -2.97 -11.65 9.27
C ILE A 38 -3.85 -12.86 9.60
N ALA A 39 -4.63 -12.82 10.69
CA ALA A 39 -5.54 -13.89 11.06
C ALA A 39 -6.60 -14.13 9.98
N ALA A 40 -7.16 -13.06 9.39
CA ALA A 40 -8.11 -13.15 8.29
C ALA A 40 -7.48 -13.82 7.05
N ILE A 41 -6.27 -13.41 6.65
CA ILE A 41 -5.53 -14.03 5.53
C ILE A 41 -5.27 -15.52 5.80
N GLN A 42 -4.94 -15.89 7.04
CA GLN A 42 -4.64 -17.26 7.44
C GLN A 42 -5.87 -18.16 7.62
N SER A 43 -7.07 -17.59 7.66
CA SER A 43 -8.32 -18.34 7.81
C SER A 43 -8.72 -19.11 6.53
N GLY A 44 -8.19 -18.70 5.38
CA GLY A 44 -8.42 -19.34 4.09
C GLY A 44 -7.68 -20.67 3.92
N PRO A 45 -8.18 -21.58 3.06
CA PRO A 45 -7.57 -22.90 2.85
C PRO A 45 -6.18 -22.85 2.22
N LEU A 46 -5.87 -21.83 1.40
CA LEU A 46 -4.55 -21.65 0.80
C LEU A 46 -3.65 -20.75 1.66
N ARG A 47 -4.23 -19.97 2.58
CA ARG A 47 -3.56 -18.96 3.41
C ARG A 47 -2.80 -17.93 2.58
N ARG A 48 -3.39 -17.55 1.43
CA ARG A 48 -2.75 -16.68 0.44
C ARG A 48 -3.63 -15.49 0.13
N VAL A 49 -3.04 -14.31 0.15
CA VAL A 49 -3.62 -13.07 -0.38
C VAL A 49 -2.81 -12.61 -1.58
N ALA A 50 -3.48 -12.09 -2.61
CA ALA A 50 -2.84 -11.35 -3.68
C ALA A 50 -3.06 -9.85 -3.45
N ILE A 51 -2.00 -9.05 -3.55
CA ILE A 51 -2.06 -7.61 -3.32
C ILE A 51 -1.56 -6.88 -4.56
N SER A 52 -2.30 -5.88 -5.00
CA SER A 52 -1.84 -4.85 -5.94
C SER A 52 -1.80 -3.52 -5.21
N TYR A 53 -0.68 -2.81 -5.32
CA TYR A 53 -0.48 -1.49 -4.73
C TYR A 53 -0.28 -0.48 -5.85
N ILE A 54 -1.22 0.44 -6.00
CA ILE A 54 -1.31 1.40 -7.09
C ILE A 54 -1.22 2.79 -6.48
N ILE A 55 -0.32 3.60 -7.00
CA ILE A 55 -0.19 5.00 -6.61
C ILE A 55 -0.71 5.82 -7.80
N TRP A 56 -1.72 6.66 -7.56
CA TRP A 56 -2.21 7.60 -8.56
C TRP A 56 -1.63 8.99 -8.29
N ASP A 57 -1.03 9.50 -9.35
CA ASP A 57 -0.59 10.88 -9.57
C ASP A 57 0.78 11.14 -8.98
N ARG A 58 1.77 10.96 -9.84
CA ARG A 58 2.97 11.77 -9.80
C ARG A 58 3.28 12.13 -11.25
N ALA A 59 2.33 12.80 -11.91
CA ALA A 59 2.51 13.26 -13.29
C ALA A 59 3.48 14.45 -13.31
N ARG A 60 4.79 14.13 -13.34
CA ARG A 60 5.97 15.01 -13.48
C ARG A 60 6.32 15.91 -12.29
N ARG A 61 7.35 15.47 -11.55
CA ARG A 61 8.40 16.37 -11.08
C ARG A 61 9.74 15.75 -11.41
N SER A 62 10.46 16.36 -12.34
CA SER A 62 11.89 16.12 -12.53
C SER A 62 12.60 16.71 -11.32
N GLU A 63 12.68 15.96 -10.23
CA GLU A 63 13.65 16.27 -9.20
C GLU A 63 14.28 14.97 -8.74
N THR A 64 15.56 14.91 -9.05
CA THR A 64 16.56 13.94 -8.64
C THR A 64 16.55 13.81 -7.13
N ASP A 65 15.68 12.96 -6.60
CA ASP A 65 15.97 12.32 -5.34
C ASP A 65 15.60 10.85 -5.43
N ARG A 66 16.68 10.06 -5.39
CA ARG A 66 16.64 8.62 -5.28
C ARG A 66 15.86 8.30 -4.02
N LEU A 67 14.66 7.76 -4.17
CA LEU A 67 13.99 7.00 -3.13
C LEU A 67 14.97 5.88 -2.71
N LYS A 68 15.71 6.14 -1.63
CA LYS A 68 16.50 5.14 -0.94
C LYS A 68 15.52 4.42 -0.03
N TRP A 69 15.11 3.25 -0.47
CA TRP A 69 14.64 2.19 0.41
C TRP A 69 15.81 1.75 1.29
#